data_AF-A0A066YW78-F1
#
_entry.id   AF-A0A066YW78-F1
#
_cell.length_a   1.000
_cell.length_b   1.000
_cell.length_c   1.000
_cell.angle_alpha   90.00
_cell.angle_beta   90.00
_cell.angle_gamma   90.00
#
_symmetry.space_group_name_H-M   'P 1'
#
loop_
_entity.id
_entity.type
_entity.pdbx_description
1 polymer ?
#
loop_
_entity_poly.entity_id
_entity_poly.type
_entity_poly.pdbx_seq_one_letter_code
_entity_poly.pdbx_strand_id
1 'polypeptide(L)' 'MSPADLVQLAGPISSENGPGLFLRIILIASFVGVGLMVWALARAGRDGAKRDAQREAEREQARVEAGDRG' A
#
# COMPACT_ATOMS: atom_id res chain seq x y z
N MET A 1 44.45 15.72 -3.00
CA MET A 1 43.01 15.66 -3.31
C MET A 1 42.29 16.16 -2.08
N SER A 2 41.62 17.32 -2.17
CA SER A 2 41.03 18.00 -1.01
C SER A 2 39.56 17.60 -0.84
N PRO A 3 39.00 17.62 0.39
CA PRO A 3 37.56 17.43 0.61
C PRO A 3 36.69 18.45 -0.16
N ALA A 4 37.21 19.65 -0.43
CA ALA A 4 36.52 20.64 -1.24
C ALA A 4 36.36 20.20 -2.70
N ASP A 5 37.32 19.43 -3.23
CA ASP A 5 37.23 18.88 -4.59
C ASP A 5 36.13 17.80 -4.66
N LEU A 6 35.95 17.01 -3.60
CA LEU A 6 34.87 16.02 -3.50
C LEU A 6 33.49 16.67 -3.41
N VAL A 7 33.36 17.79 -2.68
CA VAL A 7 32.11 18.55 -2.56
C VAL A 7 31.77 19.27 -3.88
N GLN A 8 32.77 19.79 -4.59
CA GLN A 8 32.55 20.41 -5.91
C GLN A 8 32.15 19.38 -6.98
N LEU A 9 32.65 18.15 -6.93
CA LEU A 9 32.16 17.08 -7.80
C LEU A 9 30.75 16.60 -7.42
N ALA A 10 30.41 16.59 -6.13
CA ALA A 10 29.13 16.10 -5.63
C ALA A 10 27.99 17.11 -5.75
N GLY A 11 28.28 18.41 -5.76
CA GLY A 11 27.29 19.49 -5.87
C GLY A 11 26.38 19.37 -7.10
N PRO A 12 26.93 19.22 -8.33
CA PRO A 12 26.15 19.12 -9.56
C PRO A 12 25.28 17.85 -9.67
N ILE A 13 25.63 16.77 -8.95
CA ILE A 13 24.87 15.50 -8.98
C ILE A 13 23.58 15.60 -8.14
N SER A 14 23.52 16.55 -7.20
CA SER A 14 22.50 16.66 -6.17
C SER A 14 21.41 17.71 -6.45
N SER A 15 21.70 18.78 -7.22
CA SER A 15 20.85 20.00 -7.26
C SER A 15 20.05 20.26 -8.54
N GLU A 16 20.43 19.73 -9.71
CA GLU A 16 19.71 20.00 -10.97
C GLU A 16 19.35 18.70 -11.67
N ASN A 17 18.06 18.41 -11.86
CA ASN A 17 17.47 17.41 -12.78
C ASN A 17 18.39 16.25 -13.22
N GLY A 18 19.10 15.65 -12.26
CA GLY A 18 20.25 14.79 -12.51
C GLY A 18 20.07 13.43 -11.83
N PRO A 19 21.12 12.59 -11.79
CA PRO A 19 21.03 11.22 -11.30
C PRO A 19 20.39 11.09 -9.89
N GLY A 20 20.57 12.11 -9.04
CA GLY A 20 19.95 12.18 -7.71
C GLY A 20 18.41 12.28 -7.73
N LEU A 21 17.80 12.92 -8.75
CA LEU A 21 16.35 12.99 -8.89
C LEU A 21 15.75 11.63 -9.27
N PHE A 22 16.37 10.95 -10.23
CA PHE A 22 15.97 9.60 -10.65
C PHE A 22 16.03 8.62 -9.48
N LEU A 23 17.10 8.65 -8.69
CA LEU A 23 17.24 7.82 -7.50
C LEU A 23 16.14 8.12 -6.46
N ARG A 24 15.83 9.40 -6.21
CA ARG A 24 14.73 9.79 -5.30
C ARG A 24 13.38 9.26 -5.80
N ILE A 25 13.10 9.38 -7.10
CA ILE A 25 11.86 8.89 -7.71
C ILE A 25 11.75 7.38 -7.54
N ILE A 26 12.81 6.62 -7.84
CA ILE A 26 12.81 5.16 -7.70
C ILE A 26 12.62 4.75 -6.25
N LEU A 27 13.30 5.41 -5.30
CA LEU A 27 13.13 5.12 -3.88
C LEU A 27 11.69 5.36 -3.44
N ILE A 28 11.13 6.53 -3.76
CA ILE A 28 9.73 6.86 -3.44
C ILE A 28 8.78 5.85 -4.08
N ALA A 29 8.94 5.55 -5.36
CA ALA A 29 8.11 4.58 -6.08
C ALA A 29 8.19 3.18 -5.47
N SER A 30 9.37 2.77 -4.97
CA SER A 30 9.56 1.49 -4.31
C SER A 30 8.77 1.41 -3.00
N PHE A 31 8.83 2.45 -2.16
CA PHE A 31 8.04 2.52 -0.93
C PHE A 31 6.53 2.56 -1.21
N VAL A 32 6.12 3.34 -2.21
CA VAL A 32 4.71 3.40 -2.62
C VAL A 32 4.23 2.04 -3.14
N GLY A 33 5.03 1.35 -3.95
CA GLY A 33 4.71 0.02 -4.48
C GLY A 33 4.51 -1.02 -3.37
N VAL A 34 5.41 -1.06 -2.38
CA VAL A 34 5.25 -1.94 -1.22
C VAL A 34 4.04 -1.54 -0.38
N GLY A 35 3.82 -0.24 -0.17
CA GLY A 35 2.63 0.27 0.55
C GLY A 35 1.32 -0.14 -0.12
N LEU A 36 1.25 -0.05 -1.45
CA LEU A 36 0.09 -0.49 -2.23
C LEU A 36 -0.09 -2.01 -2.18
N MET A 37 1.00 -2.79 -2.21
CA MET A 37 0.95 -4.24 -2.04
C MET A 37 0.34 -4.60 -0.68
N VAL A 38 0.87 -4.03 0.42
CA VAL A 38 0.34 -4.27 1.78
C VAL A 38 -1.12 -3.82 1.89
N TRP A 39 -1.45 -2.66 1.34
CA TRP A 39 -2.82 -2.17 1.30
C TRP A 39 -3.76 -3.13 0.56
N ALA A 40 -3.35 -3.66 -0.61
CA ALA A 40 -4.13 -4.61 -1.38
C ALA A 40 -4.37 -5.92 -0.61
N LEU A 41 -3.35 -6.45 0.06
CA LEU A 41 -3.48 -7.64 0.91
C LEU A 41 -4.44 -7.39 2.08
N ALA A 42 -4.27 -6.28 2.80
CA ALA A 42 -5.15 -5.90 3.90
C ALA A 42 -6.60 -5.66 3.42
N ARG A 43 -6.76 -5.05 2.24
CA ARG A 43 -8.05 -4.79 1.60
C ARG A 43 -8.77 -6.09 1.24
N ALA A 44 -8.05 -7.06 0.67
CA ALA A 44 -8.58 -8.38 0.33
C ALA A 44 -9.03 -9.15 1.57
N GLY A 45 -8.26 -9.09 2.67
CA GLY A 45 -8.66 -9.68 3.95
C GLY A 45 -9.97 -9.08 4.50
N ARG A 46 -10.14 -7.75 4.40
CA ARG A 46 -11.39 -7.09 4.78
C ARG A 46 -12.59 -7.47 3.91
N ASP A 47 -12.39 -7.72 2.62
CA ASP A 47 -13.47 -8.19 1.73
C ASP A 47 -13.89 -9.63 2.06
N GLY A 48 -12.95 -10.49 2.46
CA GLY A 48 -13.26 -11.83 2.98
C GLY A 48 -14.16 -11.76 4.22
N ALA A 49 -13.74 -11.00 5.23
CA ALA A 49 -14.50 -10.84 6.47
C ALA A 49 -15.92 -10.28 6.24
N LYS A 50 -16.09 -9.34 5.30
CA LYS A 50 -17.41 -8.81 4.93
C LYS A 50 -18.32 -9.87 4.29
N ARG A 51 -17.76 -10.75 3.46
CA ARG A 51 -18.52 -11.83 2.82
C ARG A 51 -18.95 -12.89 3.82
N ASP A 52 -18.11 -13.20 4.80
CA ASP A 52 -18.45 -14.17 5.84
C ASP A 52 -19.53 -13.61 6.77
N ALA A 53 -19.41 -12.34 7.17
CA ALA A 53 -20.44 -11.65 7.93
C ALA A 53 -21.80 -11.58 7.20
N GLN A 54 -21.81 -11.40 5.88
CA GLN A 54 -23.05 -11.45 5.09
C GLN A 54 -23.70 -12.83 5.10
N ARG A 55 -22.92 -13.90 4.97
CA ARG A 55 -23.47 -15.28 5.00
C ARG A 55 -24.03 -15.64 6.37
N GLU A 56 -23.41 -15.17 7.44
CA GLU A 56 -23.93 -15.37 8.80
C GLU A 56 -25.24 -14.62 8.99
N ALA A 57 -25.30 -13.36 8.56
CA ALA A 57 -26.53 -12.56 8.60
C ALA A 57 -27.67 -13.19 7.78
N GLU A 58 -27.39 -13.71 6.57
CA GLU A 58 -28.35 -14.43 5.74
C GLU A 58 -28.88 -15.71 6.41
N ARG A 59 -27.99 -16.47 7.07
CA ARG A 59 -28.38 -17.69 7.81
C ARG A 59 -29.25 -17.39 9.02
N GLU A 60 -28.94 -16.30 9.73
CA GLU A 60 -29.71 -15.86 10.88
C GLU A 60 -31.10 -15.38 10.47
N GLN A 61 -31.19 -14.58 9.40
CA GLN A 61 -32.47 -14.19 8.81
C GLN A 61 -33.29 -15.39 8.35
N ALA A 62 -32.68 -16.35 7.66
CA ALA A 62 -33.37 -17.57 7.24
C ALA A 62 -33.90 -18.39 8.44
N ARG A 63 -33.18 -18.41 9.56
CA ARG A 63 -33.65 -19.04 10.81
C ARG A 63 -34.83 -18.29 11.43
N VAL A 64 -34.77 -16.96 11.47
CA VAL A 64 -35.84 -16.13 12.02
C VAL A 64 -37.10 -16.29 11.16
N GLU A 65 -36.98 -16.22 9.84
CA GLU A 65 -38.12 -16.41 8.92
C GLU A 65 -38.71 -17.83 8.97
N ALA A 66 -37.88 -18.86 9.17
CA ALA A 66 -38.36 -20.22 9.32
C ALA A 66 -39.04 -20.45 10.67
N GLY A 67 -38.60 -19.76 11.73
CA GLY A 67 -39.22 -19.80 13.06
C GLY A 67 -40.51 -18.98 13.16
N ASP A 68 -40.66 -17.93 12.36
CA ASP A 68 -41.88 -17.10 12.30
C ASP A 68 -43.03 -17.74 11.51
N ARG A 69 -42.73 -18.76 10.69
CA ARG A 69 -43.71 -19.49 9.86
C ARG A 69 -44.19 -20.84 10.45
N GLY A 70 -43.70 -21.24 11.62
CA GLY A 70 -44.07 -22.48 12.31
C GLY A 70 -44.97 -22.22 13.52
#